data_AF-A0A5P8E5F0-F1
#
_entry.id   AF-A0A5P8E5F0-F1
#
_cell.length_a   1.000
_cell.length_b   1.000
_cell.length_c   1.000
_cell.angle_alpha   90.00
_cell.angle_beta   90.00
_cell.angle_gamma   90.00
#
_symmetry.space_group_name_H-M   'P 1'
#
loop_
_entity.id
_entity.type
_entity.pdbx_description
1 polymer ?
#
loop_
_entity_poly.entity_id
_entity_poly.type
_entity_poly.pdbx_seq_one_letter_code
_entity_poly.pdbx_strand_id
1 'polypeptide(L)' 'MSDGNYNRNLLPYRDYQSGVRAGRATMRTRAMEKLRELLEKTDLSEEQQAEMLREFHAALK' A
#
# COMPACT_ATOMS: atom_id res chain seq x y z
N MET A 1 -1.07 -38.52 -30.29
CA MET A 1 -1.84 -37.72 -29.30
C MET A 1 -0.90 -37.50 -28.11
N SER A 2 -0.39 -36.28 -27.95
CA SER A 2 0.45 -35.92 -26.80
C SER A 2 -0.49 -35.54 -25.68
N ASP A 3 -0.68 -36.46 -24.74
CA ASP A 3 -1.58 -36.30 -23.61
C ASP A 3 -1.04 -35.16 -22.74
N GLY A 4 -1.71 -34.01 -22.84
CA GLY A 4 -1.34 -32.76 -22.19
C GLY A 4 -1.55 -32.88 -20.69
N ASN A 5 -0.63 -33.56 -20.01
CA ASN A 5 -0.54 -33.52 -18.56
C ASN A 5 0.05 -32.16 -18.13
N TYR A 6 -0.78 -31.12 -18.28
CA TYR A 6 -0.55 -29.82 -17.66
C TYR A 6 -0.71 -30.00 -16.16
N ASN A 7 0.36 -30.46 -15.50
CA ASN A 7 0.49 -30.46 -14.05
C ASN A 7 0.21 -29.04 -13.55
N ARG A 8 -1.02 -28.77 -13.11
CA ARG A 8 -1.45 -27.50 -12.50
C ARG A 8 -0.64 -27.15 -11.24
N ASN A 9 0.12 -28.12 -10.72
CA ASN A 9 1.05 -27.99 -9.61
C ASN A 9 2.42 -27.39 -9.97
N LEU A 10 2.72 -27.17 -11.27
CA LEU A 10 3.98 -26.57 -11.71
C LEU A 10 3.96 -25.05 -11.84
N LEU A 11 2.79 -24.42 -11.68
CA LEU A 11 2.68 -22.97 -11.65
C LEU A 11 2.67 -22.50 -10.20
N PRO A 12 3.57 -21.59 -9.78
CA PRO A 12 3.48 -20.97 -8.47
C PRO A 12 2.15 -20.21 -8.37
N TYR A 13 1.16 -20.82 -7.74
CA TYR A 13 -0.15 -20.22 -7.54
C TYR A 13 -0.06 -19.20 -6.41
N ARG A 14 0.40 -17.97 -6.69
CA ARG A 14 0.21 -16.82 -5.76
C ARG A 14 0.53 -15.40 -6.23
N ASP A 15 0.83 -15.16 -7.51
CA ASP A 15 1.24 -13.82 -7.97
C ASP A 15 0.15 -12.73 -7.83
N TYR A 16 -1.12 -13.10 -7.95
CA TYR A 16 -2.22 -12.13 -7.86
C TYR A 16 -2.38 -11.57 -6.43
N GLN A 17 -2.15 -12.41 -5.41
CA GLN A 17 -2.31 -12.01 -4.01
C GLN A 17 -1.11 -11.19 -3.51
N SER A 18 0.09 -11.41 -4.06
CA SER A 18 1.28 -10.61 -3.78
C SER A 18 1.20 -9.23 -4.45
N GLY A 19 0.74 -9.14 -5.70
CA GLY A 19 0.59 -7.89 -6.44
C GLY A 19 -0.39 -6.92 -5.79
N VAL A 20 -1.55 -7.40 -5.33
CA VAL A 20 -2.55 -6.56 -4.64
C VAL A 20 -2.02 -6.06 -3.28
N ARG A 21 -1.29 -6.90 -2.53
CA ARG A 21 -0.67 -6.50 -1.26
C ARG A 21 0.44 -5.47 -1.47
N ALA A 22 1.29 -5.68 -2.47
CA ALA A 22 2.33 -4.73 -2.85
C ALA A 22 1.72 -3.39 -3.31
N GLY A 23 0.65 -3.43 -4.10
CA GLY A 23 -0.09 -2.23 -4.53
C GLY A 23 -0.74 -1.46 -3.37
N ARG A 24 -1.27 -2.16 -2.37
CA ARG A 24 -1.83 -1.51 -1.16
C ARG A 24 -0.73 -0.86 -0.31
N ALA A 25 0.42 -1.52 -0.15
CA ALA A 25 1.54 -0.96 0.59
C ALA A 25 2.08 0.31 -0.10
N THR A 26 2.28 0.27 -1.42
CA THR A 26 2.75 1.45 -2.17
C THR A 26 1.74 2.59 -2.16
N MET A 27 0.43 2.30 -2.23
CA MET A 27 -0.61 3.32 -2.08
C MET A 27 -0.59 3.98 -0.69
N ARG A 28 -0.40 3.20 0.38
CA ARG A 28 -0.28 3.74 1.75
C ARG A 28 0.90 4.70 1.87
N THR A 29 2.06 4.34 1.31
CA THR A 29 3.24 5.22 1.31
C THR A 29 2.97 6.52 0.57
N ARG A 30 2.42 6.44 -0.65
CA ARG A 30 2.08 7.64 -1.45
C ARG A 30 1.05 8.54 -0.77
N ALA A 31 0.07 7.95 -0.10
CA ALA A 31 -0.93 8.71 0.64
C ALA A 31 -0.32 9.48 1.82
N MET A 32 0.59 8.84 2.58
CA MET A 32 1.31 9.49 3.69
C MET A 32 2.22 10.61 3.20
N GLU A 33 2.97 10.38 2.12
CA GLU A 33 3.83 11.41 1.51
C GLU A 33 2.99 12.61 1.06
N LYS A 34 1.86 12.36 0.39
CA LYS A 34 1.02 13.45 -0.10
C LYS A 34 0.37 14.25 1.03
N LEU A 35 -0.05 13.58 2.10
CA LEU A 35 -0.58 14.26 3.28
C LEU A 35 0.48 15.17 3.92
N ARG A 36 1.72 14.69 4.04
CA ARG A 36 2.83 15.50 4.57
C ARG A 36 3.06 16.76 3.75
N GLU A 37 3.13 16.63 2.42
CA GLU A 37 3.27 17.78 1.52
C GLU A 37 2.12 18.80 1.63
N LEU A 38 0.90 18.32 1.95
CA LEU A 38 -0.25 19.20 2.15
C LEU A 38 -0.19 19.91 3.50
N LEU A 39 0.23 19.22 4.56
CA LEU A 39 0.37 19.78 5.90
C LEU A 39 1.47 20.85 5.95
N GLU A 40 2.56 20.67 5.20
CA GLU A 40 3.62 21.68 5.07
C GLU A 40 3.14 23.01 4.46
N LYS A 41 1.97 23.02 3.80
CA LYS A 41 1.35 24.23 3.22
C LYS A 41 0.32 24.89 4.13
N THR A 42 0.13 24.36 5.33
CA THR A 42 -0.82 24.89 6.32
C THR A 42 -0.10 25.64 7.43
N ASP A 43 -0.81 26.55 8.11
CA ASP A 43 -0.30 27.27 9.29
C ASP A 43 -0.39 26.44 10.59
N LEU A 44 -0.51 25.12 10.48
CA LEU A 44 -0.59 24.24 11.63
C LEU A 44 0.77 24.12 12.31
N SER A 45 0.74 24.02 13.64
CA SER A 45 1.96 23.74 14.40
C SER A 45 2.53 22.36 14.05
N GLU A 46 3.83 22.17 14.24
CA GLU A 46 4.48 20.86 14.02
C GLU A 46 3.80 19.75 14.84
N GLU A 47 3.32 20.07 16.04
CA GLU A 47 2.59 19.12 16.90
C GLU A 47 1.25 18.69 16.28
N GLN A 48 0.48 19.64 15.72
CA GLN A 48 -0.79 19.37 15.05
C GLN A 48 -0.59 18.59 13.76
N GLN A 49 0.46 18.91 13.00
CA GLN A 49 0.82 18.15 11.79
C GLN A 49 1.20 16.70 12.14
N ALA A 50 1.99 16.51 13.21
CA ALA A 50 2.38 15.19 13.68
C ALA A 50 1.17 14.38 14.21
N GLU A 51 0.23 15.03 14.88
CA GLU A 51 -1.02 14.41 15.32
C GLU A 51 -1.86 13.92 14.14
N MET A 52 -2.09 14.77 13.13
CA MET A 52 -2.84 14.37 11.94
C MET A 52 -2.17 13.23 11.15
N LEU A 53 -0.83 13.23 11.05
CA LEU A 53 -0.11 12.12 10.43
C LEU A 53 -0.29 10.81 11.21
N ARG A 54 -0.31 10.86 12.55
CA ARG A 54 -0.56 9.67 13.39
C ARG A 54 -1.99 9.15 13.23
N GLU A 55 -2.98 10.04 13.25
CA GLU A 55 -4.39 9.68 13.05
C GLU A 55 -4.63 9.06 11.67
N PHE A 56 -4.07 9.68 10.63
CA PHE A 56 -4.20 9.17 9.27
C PHE A 56 -3.51 7.81 9.10
N HIS A 57 -2.32 7.63 9.67
CA HIS A 57 -1.64 6.34 9.67
C HIS A 57 -2.44 5.26 10.42
N ALA A 58 -3.10 5.60 11.54
CA ALA A 58 -3.96 4.69 12.27
C ALA A 58 -5.22 4.30 11.47
N ALA A 59 -5.80 5.23 10.71
CA ALA A 59 -6.95 4.98 9.85
C ALA A 59 -6.63 4.10 8.62
N LEU A 60 -5.38 4.09 8.16
CA LEU A 60 -4.93 3.27 7.03
C LEU A 60 -4.68 1.80 7.39
N LYS A 61 -4.69 1.44 8.69
CA LYS A 61 -4.35 0.11 9.20
C LYS A 61 -5.40 -0.93 8.81
#